data_AF-J3C7N2-F1
#
_entry.id   AF-J3C7N2-F1
#
_cell.length_a   1.000
_cell.length_b   1.000
_cell.length_c   1.000
_cell.angle_alpha   90.00
_cell.angle_beta   90.00
_cell.angle_gamma   90.00
#
_symmetry.space_group_name_H-M   'P 1'
#
loop_
_entity.id
_entity.type
_entity.pdbx_description
1 polymer ?
#
loop_
_entity_poly.entity_id
_entity_poly.type
_entity_poly.pdbx_seq_one_letter_code
_entity_poly.pdbx_strand_id
1 'polypeptide(L)'
;MKDVNLKYIEDNYLEFEEIIRIMNLTSHKLNQLIEVKLIPEPSYVVSSEVTISSSLNDNYKIVRSKKYFPKSILKLIEDNIENNNPEKFKSEFKETLLSNLKNHKHKTFAYGNTFVESGEIDLEKADKALEEEWNYFCKGIYGICTLQSNEEAIIEKEIAIKRILDFIENRGLAITQEKINHLKELNDAFNKYTSNFAPYQRETSSRGKYLDKLLTEFSLEDLIKKYE
;
A
#
# COMPACT_ATOMS: atom_id res chain seq x y z
N MET A 1 17.15 -20.83 10.68
CA MET A 1 16.86 -20.07 9.44
C MET A 1 15.64 -19.21 9.74
N LYS A 2 15.72 -17.88 9.57
CA LYS A 2 14.59 -16.99 9.84
C LYS A 2 13.52 -17.18 8.77
N ASP A 3 12.24 -17.17 9.14
CA ASP A 3 11.14 -17.24 8.18
C ASP A 3 11.27 -16.12 7.13
N VAL A 4 11.07 -16.43 5.85
CA VAL A 4 11.29 -15.48 4.74
C VAL A 4 10.33 -14.29 4.79
N ASN A 5 9.11 -14.48 5.28
CA ASN A 5 8.13 -13.40 5.42
C ASN A 5 8.49 -12.51 6.60
N LEU A 6 8.90 -13.10 7.72
CA LEU A 6 9.36 -12.35 8.87
C LEU A 6 10.60 -11.52 8.52
N LYS A 7 11.57 -12.14 7.82
CA LYS A 7 12.77 -11.43 7.33
C LYS A 7 12.38 -10.27 6.42
N TYR A 8 11.48 -10.47 5.45
CA TYR A 8 11.00 -9.39 4.59
C TYR A 8 10.43 -8.22 5.40
N ILE A 9 9.59 -8.49 6.39
CA ILE A 9 8.98 -7.44 7.22
C ILE A 9 10.06 -6.68 7.99
N GLU A 10 10.97 -7.36 8.66
CA GLU A 10 12.02 -6.73 9.47
C GLU A 10 13.05 -5.96 8.64
N ASP A 11 13.34 -6.37 7.40
CA ASP A 11 14.30 -5.66 6.54
C ASP A 11 13.69 -4.37 5.92
N ASN A 12 12.37 -4.37 5.70
CA ASN A 12 11.69 -3.32 4.93
C ASN A 12 10.87 -2.33 5.77
N TYR A 13 10.52 -2.67 7.01
CA TYR A 13 9.65 -1.88 7.87
C TYR A 13 10.37 -1.50 9.17
N LEU A 14 9.83 -0.49 9.86
CA LEU A 14 10.29 -0.08 11.19
C LEU A 14 9.33 -0.63 12.25
N GLU A 15 9.87 -1.21 13.30
CA GLU A 15 9.09 -1.64 14.45
C GLU A 15 8.71 -0.44 15.33
N PHE A 16 7.57 -0.52 16.02
CA PHE A 16 7.00 0.55 16.85
C PHE A 16 8.00 1.12 17.88
N GLU A 17 8.75 0.27 18.60
CA GLU A 17 9.76 0.76 19.55
C GLU A 17 10.97 1.41 18.86
N GLU A 18 11.29 1.00 17.63
CA GLU A 18 12.34 1.65 16.84
C GLU A 18 11.93 3.07 16.45
N ILE A 19 10.67 3.28 16.05
CA ILE A 19 10.14 4.61 15.73
C ILE A 19 10.17 5.52 16.94
N ILE A 20 9.71 5.03 18.10
CA ILE A 20 9.75 5.76 19.37
C ILE A 20 11.17 6.24 19.68
N ARG A 21 12.15 5.34 19.55
CA ARG A 21 13.56 5.65 19.78
C ARG A 21 14.12 6.65 18.76
N ILE A 22 13.84 6.47 17.47
CA ILE A 22 14.34 7.34 16.39
C ILE A 22 13.77 8.76 16.54
N MET A 23 12.47 8.86 16.80
CA MET A 23 11.74 10.12 16.85
C MET A 23 11.74 10.78 18.24
N ASN A 24 12.38 10.15 19.23
CA ASN A 24 12.36 10.56 20.63
C ASN A 24 10.93 10.82 21.15
N LEU A 25 10.01 9.90 20.81
CA LEU A 25 8.59 9.96 21.19
C LEU A 25 8.32 9.11 22.43
N THR A 26 7.13 9.28 23.01
CA THR A 26 6.58 8.30 23.95
C THR A 26 5.61 7.37 23.21
N SER A 27 5.44 6.14 23.72
CA SER A 27 4.43 5.22 23.18
C SER A 27 3.02 5.83 23.22
N HIS A 28 2.72 6.65 24.23
CA HIS A 28 1.44 7.36 24.31
C HIS A 28 1.25 8.33 23.15
N LYS A 29 2.25 9.17 22.85
CA LYS A 29 2.16 10.15 21.76
C LYS A 29 2.00 9.47 20.40
N LEU A 30 2.74 8.39 20.13
CA LEU A 30 2.63 7.67 18.87
C LEU A 30 1.25 7.00 18.71
N ASN A 31 0.72 6.38 19.78
CA ASN A 31 -0.65 5.84 19.75
C ASN A 31 -1.70 6.94 19.57
N GLN A 32 -1.54 8.10 20.22
CA GLN A 32 -2.45 9.23 20.07
C GLN A 32 -2.54 9.70 18.61
N LEU A 33 -1.41 9.81 17.90
CA LEU A 33 -1.39 10.18 16.48
C LEU A 33 -2.17 9.18 15.60
N ILE A 34 -2.11 7.88 15.92
CA ILE A 34 -2.87 6.83 15.22
C ILE A 34 -4.36 6.94 15.55
N GLU A 35 -4.70 7.06 16.84
CA GLU A 35 -6.08 7.13 17.32
C GLU A 35 -6.85 8.32 16.70
N VAL A 36 -6.17 9.46 16.58
CA VAL A 36 -6.74 10.66 15.96
C VAL A 36 -6.49 10.73 14.45
N LYS A 37 -6.02 9.64 13.82
CA LYS A 37 -5.83 9.48 12.36
C LYS A 37 -4.92 10.52 11.70
N LEU A 38 -3.96 11.06 12.45
CA LEU A 38 -2.90 11.92 11.91
C LEU A 38 -1.78 11.12 11.26
N ILE A 39 -1.65 9.85 11.64
CA ILE A 39 -0.82 8.86 10.97
C ILE A 39 -1.62 7.55 10.84
N PRO A 40 -1.27 6.66 9.91
CA PRO A 40 -1.97 5.38 9.76
C PRO A 40 -1.59 4.36 10.84
N GLU A 41 -2.45 3.36 11.00
CA GLU A 41 -2.18 2.11 11.70
C GLU A 41 -0.97 1.35 11.09
N PRO A 42 -0.33 0.42 11.85
CA PRO A 42 0.76 -0.39 11.33
C PRO A 42 0.33 -1.25 10.13
N SER A 43 1.19 -1.33 9.12
CA SER A 43 0.98 -2.17 7.94
C SER A 43 1.06 -3.67 8.26
N TYR A 44 1.87 -4.06 9.26
CA TYR A 44 1.94 -5.44 9.72
C TYR A 44 1.92 -5.53 11.23
N VAL A 45 1.32 -6.61 11.72
CA VAL A 45 1.37 -7.02 13.11
C VAL A 45 1.89 -8.45 13.16
N VAL A 46 3.02 -8.66 13.83
CA VAL A 46 3.60 -10.00 14.05
C VAL A 46 3.36 -10.40 15.49
N SER A 47 2.54 -11.43 15.68
CA SER A 47 2.24 -11.99 17.00
C SER A 47 2.99 -13.30 17.22
N SER A 48 3.55 -13.48 18.40
CA SER A 48 4.22 -14.71 18.84
C SER A 48 3.62 -15.18 20.15
N GLU A 49 3.31 -16.47 20.25
CA GLU A 49 2.88 -17.13 21.48
C GLU A 49 4.03 -18.01 22.00
N VAL A 50 4.40 -17.85 23.26
CA VAL A 50 5.31 -18.73 23.98
C VAL A 50 4.51 -19.45 25.05
N THR A 51 4.51 -20.77 24.98
CA THR A 51 3.82 -21.63 25.93
C THR A 51 4.82 -22.24 26.89
N ILE A 52 4.59 -22.08 28.19
CA ILE A 52 5.37 -22.67 29.28
C ILE A 52 4.51 -23.77 29.88
N SER A 53 5.02 -25.01 29.86
CA SER A 53 4.37 -26.16 30.48
C SER A 53 5.41 -27.07 31.12
N SER A 54 4.98 -27.88 32.08
CA SER A 54 5.79 -28.88 32.77
C SER A 54 5.07 -30.22 32.88
N SER A 55 5.77 -31.24 33.40
CA SER A 55 5.19 -32.55 33.70
C SER A 55 4.11 -32.52 34.79
N LEU A 56 3.88 -31.37 35.45
CA LEU A 56 2.79 -31.17 36.43
C LEU A 56 1.44 -30.86 35.78
N ASN A 57 1.34 -30.96 34.45
CA ASN A 57 0.11 -30.67 33.69
C ASN A 57 -0.34 -29.19 33.80
N ASP A 58 0.62 -28.28 34.00
CA ASP A 58 0.42 -26.83 33.98
C ASP A 58 0.65 -26.23 32.58
N ASN A 59 0.06 -25.07 32.35
CA ASN A 59 0.21 -24.34 31.10
C ASN A 59 0.07 -22.82 31.33
N TYR A 60 1.05 -22.05 30.90
CA TYR A 60 1.05 -20.59 30.92
C TYR A 60 1.45 -20.05 29.55
N LYS A 61 0.64 -19.12 29.02
CA LYS A 61 0.84 -18.54 27.68
C LYS A 61 1.29 -17.10 27.78
N ILE A 62 2.36 -16.78 27.05
CA ILE A 62 2.86 -15.42 26.85
C ILE A 62 2.62 -15.04 25.40
N VAL A 63 1.74 -14.07 25.15
CA VAL A 63 1.52 -13.52 23.82
C VAL A 63 2.26 -12.19 23.71
N ARG A 64 3.08 -12.05 22.68
CA ARG A 64 3.75 -10.80 22.32
C ARG A 64 3.32 -10.39 20.92
N SER A 65 3.21 -9.09 20.70
CA SER A 65 2.85 -8.52 19.40
C SER A 65 3.79 -7.38 19.06
N LYS A 66 4.32 -7.39 17.84
CA LYS A 66 5.16 -6.33 17.27
C LYS A 66 4.41 -5.67 16.12
N LYS A 67 4.40 -4.34 16.10
CA LYS A 67 3.74 -3.53 15.08
C LYS A 67 4.79 -2.93 14.15
N TYR A 68 4.59 -3.02 12.85
CA TYR A 68 5.56 -2.58 11.84
C TYR A 68 4.92 -1.56 10.89
N PHE A 69 5.67 -0.50 10.61
CA PHE A 69 5.26 0.63 9.78
C PHE A 69 6.23 0.82 8.60
N PRO A 70 5.75 1.32 7.44
CA PRO A 70 6.65 1.64 6.33
C PRO A 70 7.66 2.71 6.77
N LYS A 71 8.87 2.70 6.22
CA LYS A 71 9.92 3.68 6.58
C LYS A 71 9.49 5.13 6.33
N SER A 72 8.58 5.38 5.37
CA SER A 72 8.01 6.70 5.09
C SER A 72 7.17 7.27 6.25
N ILE A 73 6.78 6.45 7.24
CA ILE A 73 6.02 6.89 8.42
C ILE A 73 6.75 7.99 9.19
N LEU A 74 8.09 7.96 9.21
CA LEU A 74 8.89 8.93 9.96
C LEU A 74 8.59 10.36 9.49
N LYS A 75 8.54 10.56 8.16
CA LYS A 75 8.23 11.86 7.57
C LYS A 75 6.81 12.32 7.93
N LEU A 76 5.85 11.40 7.86
CA LEU A 76 4.46 11.72 8.19
C LEU A 76 4.28 12.07 9.68
N ILE A 77 5.02 11.41 10.57
CA ILE A 77 5.07 11.74 11.99
C ILE A 77 5.65 13.15 12.17
N GLU A 78 6.78 13.47 11.54
CA GLU A 78 7.37 14.83 11.60
C GLU A 78 6.37 15.90 11.18
N ASP A 79 5.64 15.67 10.10
CA ASP A 79 4.69 16.62 9.54
C ASP A 79 3.43 16.80 10.41
N ASN A 80 3.10 15.82 11.25
CA ASN A 80 1.85 15.81 12.02
C ASN A 80 2.02 15.79 13.55
N ILE A 81 3.25 15.76 14.07
CA ILE A 81 3.48 15.63 15.52
C ILE A 81 2.85 16.76 16.34
N GLU A 82 2.88 17.99 15.82
CA GLU A 82 2.25 19.18 16.40
C GLU A 82 0.87 19.50 15.80
N ASN A 83 0.37 18.65 14.89
CA ASN A 83 -0.93 18.86 14.26
C ASN A 83 -2.04 18.56 15.27
N ASN A 84 -2.90 19.56 15.50
CA ASN A 84 -4.03 19.45 16.43
C ASN A 84 -5.38 19.44 15.69
N ASN A 85 -5.38 19.27 14.36
CA ASN A 85 -6.58 19.31 13.53
C ASN A 85 -6.66 18.13 12.53
N PRO A 86 -7.09 16.94 13.01
CA PRO A 86 -7.28 15.76 12.17
C PRO A 86 -8.24 15.95 11.00
N GLU A 87 -9.32 16.71 11.19
CA GLU A 87 -10.32 16.93 10.14
C GLU A 87 -9.74 17.77 8.99
N LYS A 88 -8.91 18.76 9.31
CA LYS A 88 -8.18 19.52 8.29
C LYS A 88 -7.20 18.63 7.54
N PHE A 89 -6.43 17.80 8.25
CA PHE A 89 -5.51 16.85 7.61
C PHE A 89 -6.24 15.90 6.64
N LYS A 90 -7.38 15.35 7.06
CA LYS A 90 -8.22 14.52 6.19
C LYS A 90 -8.70 15.29 4.95
N SER A 91 -9.16 16.54 5.11
CA SER A 91 -9.61 17.36 3.98
C SER A 91 -8.47 17.60 2.99
N GLU A 92 -7.30 18.01 3.48
CA GLU A 92 -6.11 18.27 2.66
C GLU A 92 -5.63 17.01 1.92
N PHE A 93 -5.68 15.85 2.59
CA PHE A 93 -5.39 14.56 1.97
C PHE A 93 -6.35 14.26 0.80
N LYS A 94 -7.67 14.39 1.02
CA LYS A 94 -8.68 14.13 -0.02
C LYS A 94 -8.56 15.13 -1.18
N GLU A 95 -8.31 16.40 -0.88
CA GLU A 95 -8.08 17.45 -1.89
C GLU A 95 -6.83 17.17 -2.73
N THR A 96 -5.76 16.70 -2.10
CA THR A 96 -4.51 16.34 -2.79
C THR A 96 -4.70 15.13 -3.69
N LEU A 97 -5.35 14.06 -3.21
CA LEU A 97 -5.73 12.92 -4.04
C LEU A 97 -6.56 13.35 -5.26
N LEU A 98 -7.56 14.21 -5.04
CA LEU A 98 -8.42 14.70 -6.10
C LEU A 98 -7.66 15.53 -7.13
N SER A 99 -6.76 16.39 -6.67
CA SER A 99 -5.89 17.20 -7.53
C SER A 99 -4.98 16.32 -8.38
N ASN A 100 -4.30 15.34 -7.75
CA ASN A 100 -3.45 14.38 -8.44
C ASN A 100 -4.22 13.61 -9.51
N LEU A 101 -5.44 13.14 -9.19
CA LEU A 101 -6.29 12.47 -10.16
C LEU A 101 -6.69 13.39 -11.32
N LYS A 102 -7.16 14.61 -11.05
CA LYS A 102 -7.62 15.55 -12.10
C LYS A 102 -6.52 15.90 -13.10
N ASN A 103 -5.28 15.97 -12.62
CA ASN A 103 -4.10 16.35 -13.40
C ASN A 103 -3.41 15.15 -14.07
N HIS A 104 -3.81 13.91 -13.75
CA HIS A 104 -3.18 12.73 -14.32
C HIS A 104 -3.65 12.44 -15.76
N LYS A 105 -2.71 12.11 -16.66
CA LYS A 105 -3.00 11.85 -18.10
C LYS A 105 -3.95 10.67 -18.36
N HIS A 106 -4.00 9.70 -17.45
CA HIS A 106 -4.82 8.49 -17.54
C HIS A 106 -5.96 8.46 -16.49
N LYS A 107 -6.43 9.62 -16.05
CA LYS A 107 -7.42 9.77 -14.97
C LYS A 107 -8.74 9.02 -15.17
N THR A 108 -9.14 8.77 -16.42
CA THR A 108 -10.38 8.06 -16.76
C THR A 108 -10.37 6.58 -16.35
N PHE A 109 -9.19 6.00 -16.06
CA PHE A 109 -9.06 4.62 -15.60
C PHE A 109 -9.41 4.43 -14.12
N ALA A 110 -9.25 5.46 -13.28
CA ALA A 110 -9.43 5.32 -11.83
C ALA A 110 -10.90 5.35 -11.42
N TYR A 111 -11.22 4.65 -10.33
CA TYR A 111 -12.49 4.78 -9.58
C TYR A 111 -13.77 4.64 -10.41
N GLY A 112 -13.76 3.80 -11.44
CA GLY A 112 -14.96 3.51 -12.25
C GLY A 112 -15.40 4.67 -13.14
N ASN A 113 -14.43 5.46 -13.63
CA ASN A 113 -14.63 6.68 -14.41
C ASN A 113 -15.50 7.70 -13.65
N THR A 114 -14.92 8.29 -12.59
CA THR A 114 -15.50 9.43 -11.87
C THR A 114 -15.66 10.68 -12.75
N PHE A 115 -15.43 10.60 -14.06
CA PHE A 115 -15.61 11.69 -14.99
C PHE A 115 -16.86 11.41 -15.84
N VAL A 116 -17.77 12.37 -15.90
CA VAL A 116 -18.92 12.34 -16.81
C VAL A 116 -18.46 12.56 -18.26
N GLU A 117 -19.32 12.28 -19.24
CA GLU A 117 -18.99 12.38 -20.68
C GLU A 117 -18.45 13.77 -21.10
N SER A 118 -18.84 14.82 -20.40
CA SER A 118 -18.32 16.18 -20.62
C SER A 118 -16.87 16.40 -20.15
N GLY A 119 -16.26 15.40 -19.49
CA GLY A 119 -14.93 15.48 -18.88
C GLY A 119 -14.92 16.13 -17.50
N GLU A 120 -16.08 16.55 -16.99
CA GLU A 120 -16.24 17.04 -15.61
C GLU A 120 -16.26 15.90 -14.61
N ILE A 121 -15.98 16.20 -13.34
CA ILE A 121 -15.94 15.20 -12.28
C ILE A 121 -17.33 14.99 -11.66
N ASP A 122 -17.74 13.74 -11.52
CA ASP A 122 -18.86 13.30 -10.70
C ASP A 122 -18.43 13.40 -9.22
N LEU A 123 -18.78 14.52 -8.58
CA LEU A 123 -18.35 14.86 -7.23
C LEU A 123 -18.84 13.84 -6.19
N GLU A 124 -20.02 13.26 -6.37
CA GLU A 124 -20.58 12.29 -5.42
C GLU A 124 -19.80 10.97 -5.48
N LYS A 125 -19.53 10.46 -6.69
CA LYS A 125 -18.69 9.27 -6.84
C LYS A 125 -17.26 9.51 -6.38
N ALA A 126 -16.70 10.68 -6.71
CA ALA A 126 -15.36 11.04 -6.29
C ALA A 126 -15.26 11.11 -4.77
N ASP A 127 -16.22 11.75 -4.09
CA ASP A 127 -16.19 11.86 -2.62
C ASP A 127 -16.25 10.49 -1.95
N LYS A 128 -17.12 9.60 -2.44
CA LYS A 128 -17.20 8.21 -1.96
C LYS A 128 -15.88 7.47 -2.14
N ALA A 129 -15.28 7.55 -3.33
CA ALA A 129 -14.00 6.90 -3.61
C ALA A 129 -12.88 7.44 -2.69
N LEU A 130 -12.78 8.77 -2.55
CA LEU A 130 -11.77 9.40 -1.70
C LEU A 130 -11.96 9.08 -0.21
N GLU A 131 -13.20 8.89 0.23
CA GLU A 131 -13.50 8.44 1.59
C GLU A 131 -13.06 6.99 1.82
N GLU A 132 -13.24 6.11 0.83
CA GLU A 132 -12.71 4.75 0.87
C GLU A 132 -11.17 4.75 0.92
N GLU A 133 -10.51 5.56 0.08
CA GLU A 133 -9.05 5.68 0.08
C GLU A 133 -8.51 6.24 1.41
N TRP A 134 -9.19 7.21 2.02
CA TRP A 134 -8.86 7.68 3.36
C TRP A 134 -8.94 6.55 4.41
N ASN A 135 -9.98 5.72 4.34
CA ASN A 135 -10.13 4.60 5.26
C ASN A 135 -9.02 3.55 5.06
N TYR A 136 -8.60 3.29 3.82
CA TYR A 136 -7.48 2.38 3.57
C TYR A 136 -6.14 2.97 4.00
N PHE A 137 -5.95 4.28 3.81
CA PHE A 137 -4.80 5.00 4.33
C PHE A 137 -4.70 4.82 5.84
N CYS A 138 -5.76 5.14 6.59
CA CYS A 138 -5.79 5.02 8.05
C CYS A 138 -5.48 3.59 8.54
N LYS A 139 -5.86 2.56 7.78
CA LYS A 139 -5.58 1.15 8.11
C LYS A 139 -4.17 0.67 7.75
N GLY A 140 -3.29 1.56 7.28
CA GLY A 140 -1.91 1.21 6.93
C GLY A 140 -1.76 0.36 5.66
N ILE A 141 -2.81 0.25 4.83
CA ILE A 141 -2.80 -0.62 3.63
C ILE A 141 -1.82 -0.11 2.58
N TYR A 142 -1.67 1.21 2.42
CA TYR A 142 -0.74 1.74 1.43
C TYR A 142 0.73 1.51 1.80
N GLY A 143 1.04 1.33 3.09
CA GLY A 143 2.38 0.89 3.51
C GLY A 143 2.72 -0.52 3.05
N ILE A 144 1.72 -1.36 2.76
CA ILE A 144 1.91 -2.71 2.20
C ILE A 144 2.15 -2.64 0.69
N CYS A 145 1.36 -1.83 -0.01
CA CYS A 145 1.20 -1.95 -1.46
C CYS A 145 1.81 -0.80 -2.28
N THR A 146 2.27 0.27 -1.63
CA THR A 146 2.97 1.40 -2.26
C THR A 146 4.33 1.62 -1.60
N LEU A 147 5.27 2.23 -2.33
CA LEU A 147 6.61 2.52 -1.81
C LEU A 147 6.64 3.68 -0.81
N GLN A 148 5.79 4.71 -1.03
CA GLN A 148 5.83 5.94 -0.23
C GLN A 148 4.59 6.16 0.65
N SER A 149 3.48 5.48 0.38
CA SER A 149 2.20 5.63 1.10
C SER A 149 1.58 7.03 1.05
N ASN A 150 2.01 7.88 0.12
CA ASN A 150 1.48 9.23 -0.08
C ASN A 150 0.41 9.26 -1.19
N GLU A 151 -0.26 10.40 -1.29
CA GLU A 151 -1.38 10.66 -2.19
C GLU A 151 -1.00 10.45 -3.66
N GLU A 152 0.21 10.83 -4.08
CA GLU A 152 0.71 10.58 -5.43
C GLU A 152 0.79 9.07 -5.71
N ALA A 153 1.47 8.31 -4.83
CA ALA A 153 1.65 6.88 -5.00
C ALA A 153 0.32 6.10 -4.98
N ILE A 154 -0.67 6.59 -4.22
CA ILE A 154 -2.03 6.02 -4.19
C ILE A 154 -2.69 6.15 -5.56
N ILE A 155 -2.75 7.37 -6.12
CA ILE A 155 -3.36 7.62 -7.44
C ILE A 155 -2.62 6.88 -8.55
N GLU A 156 -1.28 6.93 -8.55
CA GLU A 156 -0.46 6.25 -9.56
C GLU A 156 -0.66 4.74 -9.53
N LYS A 157 -0.72 4.14 -8.34
CA LYS A 157 -1.01 2.71 -8.18
C LYS A 157 -2.40 2.36 -8.69
N GLU A 158 -3.43 3.13 -8.32
CA GLU A 158 -4.81 2.88 -8.76
C GLU A 158 -4.92 2.93 -10.29
N ILE A 159 -4.34 3.95 -10.91
CA ILE A 159 -4.36 4.09 -12.36
C ILE A 159 -3.57 2.98 -13.04
N ALA A 160 -2.38 2.63 -12.53
CA ALA A 160 -1.58 1.57 -13.09
C ALA A 160 -2.31 0.22 -13.05
N ILE A 161 -2.98 -0.11 -11.94
CA ILE A 161 -3.72 -1.38 -11.85
C ILE A 161 -4.93 -1.41 -12.78
N LYS A 162 -5.66 -0.29 -12.91
CA LYS A 162 -6.82 -0.22 -13.80
C LYS A 162 -6.43 -0.30 -15.27
N ARG A 163 -5.30 0.31 -15.66
CA ARG A 163 -4.73 0.13 -17.01
C ARG A 163 -4.30 -1.31 -17.29
N ILE A 164 -3.74 -2.00 -16.30
CA ILE A 164 -3.40 -3.43 -16.42
C ILE A 164 -4.68 -4.26 -16.62
N LEU A 165 -5.73 -4.00 -15.84
CA LEU A 165 -7.00 -4.71 -15.97
C LEU A 165 -7.66 -4.46 -17.33
N ASP A 166 -7.65 -3.22 -17.82
CA ASP A 166 -8.12 -2.88 -19.17
C ASP A 166 -7.31 -3.60 -20.26
N PHE A 167 -5.99 -3.65 -20.13
CA PHE A 167 -5.15 -4.44 -21.03
C PHE A 167 -5.54 -5.93 -20.99
N ILE A 168 -5.85 -6.49 -19.83
CA ILE A 168 -6.30 -7.89 -19.71
C ILE A 168 -7.61 -8.12 -20.48
N GLU A 169 -8.55 -7.20 -20.36
CA GLU A 169 -9.87 -7.30 -20.98
C GLU A 169 -9.79 -7.13 -22.51
N ASN A 170 -8.98 -6.17 -22.98
CA ASN A 170 -8.98 -5.73 -24.38
C ASN A 170 -7.85 -6.30 -25.24
N ARG A 171 -6.88 -7.02 -24.67
CA ARG A 171 -5.72 -7.53 -25.43
C ARG A 171 -6.08 -8.54 -26.53
N GLY A 172 -7.20 -9.25 -26.48
CA GLY A 172 -7.46 -10.38 -27.38
C GLY A 172 -6.40 -11.50 -27.28
N LEU A 173 -6.45 -12.48 -28.19
CA LEU A 173 -5.63 -13.71 -28.07
C LEU A 173 -4.21 -13.62 -28.67
N ALA A 174 -4.01 -12.81 -29.71
CA ALA A 174 -2.73 -12.76 -30.41
C ALA A 174 -1.68 -11.96 -29.63
N ILE A 175 -0.51 -12.55 -29.36
CA ILE A 175 0.64 -11.84 -28.81
C ILE A 175 1.38 -11.12 -29.95
N THR A 176 1.47 -9.79 -29.87
CA THR A 176 2.14 -8.95 -30.86
C THR A 176 3.23 -8.11 -30.19
N GLN A 177 4.22 -7.65 -30.97
CA GLN A 177 5.30 -6.81 -30.44
C GLN A 177 4.78 -5.51 -29.80
N GLU A 178 3.71 -4.94 -30.36
CA GLU A 178 3.05 -3.76 -29.80
C GLU A 178 2.51 -4.03 -28.39
N LYS A 179 1.84 -5.17 -28.18
CA LYS A 179 1.32 -5.56 -26.85
C LYS A 179 2.43 -5.86 -25.87
N ILE A 180 3.52 -6.48 -26.32
CA ILE A 180 4.72 -6.68 -25.49
C ILE A 180 5.27 -5.34 -25.02
N ASN A 181 5.41 -4.37 -25.93
CA ASN A 181 5.91 -3.04 -25.57
C ASN A 181 4.96 -2.30 -24.62
N HIS A 182 3.65 -2.39 -24.85
CA HIS A 182 2.65 -1.79 -23.95
C HIS A 182 2.68 -2.45 -22.56
N LEU A 183 2.79 -3.77 -22.47
CA LEU A 183 2.91 -4.48 -21.19
C LEU A 183 4.18 -4.09 -20.44
N LYS A 184 5.31 -3.88 -21.13
CA LYS A 184 6.54 -3.35 -20.52
C LYS A 184 6.34 -1.95 -19.94
N GLU A 185 5.66 -1.06 -20.66
CA GLU A 185 5.31 0.27 -20.14
C GLU A 185 4.42 0.18 -18.89
N LEU A 186 3.41 -0.71 -18.90
CA LEU A 186 2.54 -0.94 -17.75
C LEU A 186 3.30 -1.50 -16.55
N ASN A 187 4.21 -2.44 -16.79
CA ASN A 187 5.10 -2.98 -15.77
C ASN A 187 5.96 -1.88 -15.14
N ASP A 188 6.58 -1.02 -15.93
CA ASP A 188 7.43 0.06 -15.45
C ASP A 188 6.63 1.09 -14.64
N ALA A 189 5.46 1.49 -15.14
CA ALA A 189 4.55 2.39 -14.44
C ALA A 189 4.11 1.82 -13.09
N PHE A 190 3.71 0.55 -13.05
CA PHE A 190 3.31 -0.13 -11.81
C PHE A 190 4.49 -0.27 -10.84
N ASN A 191 5.67 -0.65 -11.32
CA ASN A 191 6.86 -0.88 -10.51
C ASN A 191 7.46 0.39 -9.91
N LYS A 192 7.17 1.56 -10.48
CA LYS A 192 7.64 2.86 -10.00
C LYS A 192 7.04 3.25 -8.63
N TYR A 193 5.80 2.84 -8.36
CA TYR A 193 5.08 3.28 -7.16
C TYR A 193 4.68 2.15 -6.21
N THR A 194 4.76 0.89 -6.64
CA THR A 194 4.29 -0.25 -5.86
C THR A 194 5.40 -1.06 -5.20
N SER A 195 5.10 -1.55 -4.01
CA SER A 195 5.98 -2.46 -3.26
C SER A 195 5.97 -3.88 -3.84
N ASN A 196 6.94 -4.69 -3.41
CA ASN A 196 7.04 -6.09 -3.83
C ASN A 196 6.03 -7.02 -3.15
N PHE A 197 5.35 -6.55 -2.10
CA PHE A 197 4.54 -7.34 -1.16
C PHE A 197 5.36 -8.40 -0.42
N ALA A 198 4.96 -8.78 0.79
CA ALA A 198 5.61 -9.90 1.46
C ALA A 198 5.42 -11.20 0.66
N PRO A 199 6.36 -12.17 0.71
CA PRO A 199 6.29 -13.40 -0.09
C PRO A 199 4.94 -14.13 0.02
N TYR A 200 4.36 -14.25 1.22
CA TYR A 200 3.07 -14.89 1.44
C TYR A 200 1.87 -14.13 0.83
N GLN A 201 2.00 -12.83 0.59
CA GLN A 201 0.94 -12.00 0.00
C GLN A 201 1.07 -11.90 -1.52
N ARG A 202 2.25 -12.20 -2.07
CA ARG A 202 2.58 -11.87 -3.46
C ARG A 202 1.57 -12.43 -4.44
N GLU A 203 1.30 -13.72 -4.37
CA GLU A 203 0.39 -14.42 -5.29
C GLU A 203 -1.01 -13.82 -5.26
N THR A 204 -1.49 -13.40 -4.08
CA THR A 204 -2.86 -12.88 -3.90
C THR A 204 -2.96 -11.37 -4.02
N SER A 205 -1.83 -10.66 -4.14
CA SER A 205 -1.76 -9.23 -4.37
C SER A 205 -2.10 -8.86 -5.81
N SER A 206 -2.32 -7.57 -6.09
CA SER A 206 -2.50 -7.09 -7.46
C SER A 206 -1.28 -7.35 -8.35
N ARG A 207 -0.07 -7.34 -7.78
CA ARG A 207 1.17 -7.70 -8.47
C ARG A 207 1.13 -9.15 -8.96
N GLY A 208 0.86 -10.10 -8.08
CA GLY A 208 0.83 -11.52 -8.43
C GLY A 208 -0.37 -11.89 -9.33
N LYS A 209 -1.58 -11.49 -8.91
CA LYS A 209 -2.83 -11.85 -9.60
C LYS A 209 -2.89 -11.37 -11.05
N TYR A 210 -2.32 -10.20 -11.32
CA TYR A 210 -2.48 -9.54 -12.61
C TYR A 210 -1.15 -9.39 -13.33
N LEU A 211 -0.18 -8.66 -12.76
CA LEU A 211 1.05 -8.30 -13.47
C LEU A 211 2.01 -9.49 -13.68
N ASP A 212 2.41 -10.19 -12.62
CA ASP A 212 3.38 -11.30 -12.72
C ASP A 212 2.83 -12.42 -13.61
N LYS A 213 1.53 -12.72 -13.49
CA LYS A 213 0.83 -13.68 -14.35
C LYS A 213 0.85 -13.24 -15.82
N LEU A 214 0.53 -11.97 -16.10
CA LEU A 214 0.61 -11.41 -17.46
C LEU A 214 2.03 -11.48 -18.04
N LEU A 215 3.05 -11.13 -17.26
CA LEU A 215 4.44 -11.19 -17.70
C LEU A 215 4.83 -12.62 -18.08
N THR A 216 4.37 -13.61 -17.32
CA THR A 216 4.60 -15.03 -17.62
C THR A 216 3.86 -15.45 -18.91
N GLU A 217 2.60 -15.05 -19.09
CA GLU A 217 1.82 -15.33 -20.31
C GLU A 217 2.48 -14.76 -21.59
N PHE A 218 3.26 -13.68 -21.46
CA PHE A 218 3.98 -13.02 -22.55
C PHE A 218 5.47 -13.42 -22.65
N SER A 219 5.92 -14.40 -21.85
CA SER A 219 7.32 -14.84 -21.79
C SER A 219 8.31 -13.70 -21.45
N LEU A 220 7.94 -12.90 -20.44
CA LEU A 220 8.69 -11.77 -19.90
C LEU A 220 9.02 -11.97 -18.41
N GLU A 221 9.34 -13.21 -18.01
CA GLU A 221 9.59 -13.58 -16.61
C GLU A 221 10.83 -12.89 -16.02
N ASP A 222 11.74 -12.43 -16.88
CA ASP A 222 12.91 -11.63 -16.50
C ASP A 222 12.54 -10.27 -15.87
N LEU A 223 11.34 -9.76 -16.18
CA LEU A 223 10.82 -8.50 -15.63
C LEU A 223 10.12 -8.69 -14.28
N ILE A 224 9.89 -9.93 -13.83
CA ILE A 224 9.27 -10.21 -12.54
C ILE A 224 10.26 -9.88 -11.42
N LYS A 225 9.96 -8.83 -10.63
CA LYS A 225 10.80 -8.43 -9.48
C LYS A 225 10.99 -9.59 -8.51
N LYS A 226 12.24 -9.94 -8.19
CA LYS A 226 12.58 -10.96 -7.19
C LYS A 226 12.75 -10.34 -5.81
N TYR A 227 12.69 -11.18 -4.78
CA TYR A 227 13.15 -10.79 -3.44
C TYR A 227 14.68 -10.80 -3.44
N GLU A 228 15.29 -9.72 -2.97
CA GLU A 228 16.73 -9.64 -2.72
C GLU A 228 17.13 -10.43 -1.47
#